data_AF-A0A1A6HB34-F1
#
_entry.id   AF-A0A1A6HB34-F1
#
_cell.length_a   1.000
_cell.length_b   1.000
_cell.length_c   1.000
_cell.angle_alpha   90.00
_cell.angle_beta   90.00
_cell.angle_gamma   90.00
#
_symmetry.space_group_name_H-M   'P 1'
#
loop_
_entity.id
_entity.type
_entity.pdbx_description
1 polymer ?
#
loop_
_entity_poly.entity_id
_entity_poly.type
_entity_poly.pdbx_seq_one_letter_code
_entity_poly.pdbx_strand_id
1 'polypeptide(L)'
;YIIYYSTDVNAEIHDWVIEPVVGNRLTHQIQELTLDTPYYFKIQARNSKGMGPMSEAVQFRTPKGSNSPHGSPTSPLDSNMLLVVIVSVGVITIVVVVIIAVFCTRRTTSHQKK
;
A
#
# COMPACT_ATOMS: atom_id res chain seq x y z
N TYR A 1 8.59 8.53 -19.69
CA TYR A 1 8.69 7.35 -20.58
C TYR A 1 7.29 6.85 -20.89
N ILE A 2 7.12 5.91 -21.81
CA ILE A 2 5.84 5.27 -22.09
C ILE A 2 5.95 3.80 -21.74
N ILE A 3 5.00 3.28 -20.97
CA ILE A 3 4.87 1.84 -20.69
C ILE A 3 3.83 1.27 -21.65
N TYR A 4 4.15 0.13 -22.25
CA TYR A 4 3.24 -0.68 -23.05
C TYR A 4 3.03 -1.99 -22.31
N TYR A 5 1.79 -2.45 -22.18
CA TYR A 5 1.51 -3.76 -21.59
C TYR A 5 0.37 -4.51 -22.26
N SER A 6 0.48 -5.83 -22.26
CA SER A 6 -0.52 -6.75 -22.86
C SER A 6 -0.47 -8.11 -22.16
N THR A 7 -1.55 -8.88 -22.28
CA THR A 7 -1.59 -10.30 -21.88
C THR A 7 -1.17 -11.24 -23.02
N ASP A 8 -1.10 -10.73 -24.26
CA ASP A 8 -0.60 -11.45 -25.43
C ASP A 8 0.71 -10.82 -25.92
N VAL A 9 1.79 -11.61 -25.86
CA VAL A 9 3.13 -11.19 -26.31
C VAL A 9 3.24 -11.08 -27.83
N ASN A 10 2.39 -11.79 -28.57
CA ASN A 10 2.41 -11.83 -30.02
C ASN A 10 1.57 -10.71 -30.65
N ALA A 11 0.72 -10.04 -29.86
CA ALA A 11 -0.07 -8.92 -30.31
C ALA A 11 0.83 -7.79 -30.85
N GLU A 12 0.37 -7.12 -31.90
CA GLU A 12 1.08 -5.97 -32.43
C GLU A 12 1.14 -4.84 -31.40
N ILE A 13 2.22 -4.05 -31.43
CA ILE A 13 2.47 -3.02 -30.42
C ILE A 13 1.35 -1.96 -30.31
N HIS A 14 0.59 -1.74 -31.38
CA HIS A 14 -0.53 -0.79 -31.41
C HIS A 14 -1.75 -1.27 -30.63
N ASP A 15 -1.87 -2.58 -30.41
CA ASP A 15 -2.95 -3.20 -29.64
C ASP A 15 -2.62 -3.28 -28.14
N TRP A 16 -1.37 -2.98 -27.75
CA TRP A 16 -0.95 -2.97 -26.35
C TRP A 16 -1.53 -1.75 -25.64
N VAL A 17 -1.83 -1.91 -24.36
CA VAL A 17 -2.29 -0.80 -23.52
C VAL A 17 -1.13 0.17 -23.29
N ILE A 18 -1.38 1.48 -23.42
CA ILE A 18 -0.36 2.53 -23.39
C ILE A 18 -0.56 3.41 -22.15
N GLU A 19 0.45 3.44 -21.27
CA GLU A 19 0.46 4.24 -20.04
C GLU A 19 1.60 5.27 -20.09
N PRO A 20 1.33 6.53 -20.44
CA PRO A 20 2.37 7.56 -20.51
C PRO A 20 2.79 8.04 -19.10
N VAL A 21 4.08 7.99 -18.82
CA VAL A 21 4.66 8.52 -17.57
C VAL A 21 5.40 9.83 -17.85
N VAL A 22 4.82 10.92 -17.33
CA VAL A 22 5.32 12.28 -17.50
C VAL A 22 6.35 12.64 -16.42
N GLY A 23 7.31 13.49 -16.78
CA GLY A 23 8.28 14.08 -15.85
C GLY A 23 9.47 13.18 -15.57
N ASN A 24 9.99 13.30 -14.34
CA ASN A 24 11.22 12.65 -13.85
C ASN A 24 10.96 11.41 -12.98
N ARG A 25 9.74 10.87 -13.01
CA ARG A 25 9.43 9.63 -12.28
C ARG A 25 10.36 8.53 -12.80
N LEU A 26 10.89 7.72 -11.88
CA LEU A 26 11.66 6.52 -12.20
C LEU A 26 10.85 5.24 -11.98
N THR A 27 9.70 5.33 -11.31
CA THR A 27 8.81 4.21 -10.98
C THR A 27 7.34 4.57 -11.23
N HIS A 28 6.55 3.55 -11.57
CA HIS A 28 5.11 3.67 -11.82
C HIS A 28 4.39 2.41 -11.36
N GLN A 29 3.15 2.56 -10.87
CA GLN A 29 2.32 1.45 -10.40
C GLN A 29 1.09 1.34 -11.29
N ILE A 30 0.91 0.16 -11.88
CA ILE A 30 -0.27 -0.18 -12.69
C ILE A 30 -1.20 -0.99 -11.79
N GLN A 31 -2.46 -0.57 -11.71
CA GLN A 31 -3.47 -1.16 -10.83
C GLN A 31 -4.53 -1.88 -11.66
N GLU A 32 -5.47 -2.54 -10.97
CA GLU A 32 -6.66 -3.16 -11.60
C GLU A 32 -6.33 -4.23 -12.66
N LEU A 33 -5.16 -4.87 -12.53
CA LEU A 33 -4.78 -6.01 -13.35
C LEU A 33 -5.59 -7.25 -12.97
N THR A 34 -5.89 -8.08 -13.97
CA THR A 34 -6.58 -9.36 -13.73
C THR A 34 -5.65 -10.29 -12.95
N LEU A 35 -6.17 -10.94 -11.91
CA LEU A 35 -5.41 -11.89 -11.09
C LEU A 35 -4.98 -13.13 -11.88
N ASP A 36 -3.95 -13.81 -11.39
CA ASP A 36 -3.35 -15.00 -12.01
C ASP A 36 -3.06 -14.90 -13.51
N THR A 37 -2.85 -13.68 -14.02
CA THR A 37 -2.72 -13.40 -15.45
C THR A 37 -1.28 -12.99 -15.77
N PRO A 38 -0.64 -13.61 -16.78
CA PRO A 38 0.66 -13.15 -17.27
C PRO A 38 0.47 -11.85 -18.05
N TYR A 39 1.28 -10.85 -17.71
CA TYR A 39 1.40 -9.59 -18.41
C TYR A 39 2.82 -9.42 -18.95
N TYR A 40 2.93 -8.83 -20.13
CA TYR A 40 4.18 -8.47 -20.77
C TYR A 40 4.30 -6.97 -20.79
N PHE A 41 5.48 -6.46 -20.44
CA PHE A 41 5.76 -5.04 -20.35
C PHE A 41 6.91 -4.66 -21.28
N LYS A 42 6.75 -3.56 -22.00
CA LYS A 42 7.81 -2.88 -22.75
C LYS A 42 7.81 -1.40 -22.37
N ILE A 43 8.97 -0.77 -22.43
CA ILE A 43 9.12 0.65 -22.11
C ILE A 43 9.87 1.36 -23.23
N GLN A 44 9.43 2.56 -23.56
CA GLN A 44 10.09 3.44 -24.51
C GLN A 44 10.37 4.81 -23.88
N ALA A 45 11.61 5.29 -23.98
CA ALA A 45 11.94 6.65 -23.57
C ALA A 45 11.28 7.67 -24.53
N ARG A 46 10.86 8.82 -24.00
CA ARG A 46 10.31 9.93 -24.81
C ARG A 46 10.86 11.25 -24.30
N ASN A 47 11.39 12.07 -25.21
CA ASN A 47 11.82 13.44 -24.92
C ASN A 47 11.42 14.39 -26.07
N SER A 48 11.87 15.63 -26.03
CA SER A 48 11.58 16.64 -27.05
C SER A 48 12.16 16.34 -28.44
N LYS A 49 13.11 15.40 -28.54
CA LYS A 49 13.67 14.93 -29.81
C LYS A 49 12.95 13.70 -30.37
N GLY A 50 12.04 13.10 -29.60
CA GLY A 50 11.19 12.00 -30.04
C GLY A 50 11.25 10.80 -29.12
N MET A 51 11.04 9.62 -29.72
CA MET A 51 11.02 8.33 -29.02
C MET A 51 12.41 7.69 -29.06
N GLY A 52 12.83 7.11 -27.94
CA GLY A 52 14.01 6.25 -27.87
C GLY A 52 13.73 4.83 -28.38
N PRO A 53 14.72 3.94 -28.33
CA PRO A 53 14.52 2.53 -28.66
C PRO A 53 13.49 1.89 -27.71
N MET A 54 12.76 0.90 -28.22
CA MET A 54 11.88 0.06 -27.41
C MET A 54 12.72 -0.93 -26.59
N SER A 55 12.32 -1.20 -25.36
CA SER A 55 12.93 -2.26 -24.56
C SER A 55 12.49 -3.66 -25.04
N GLU A 56 13.24 -4.67 -24.61
CA GLU A 56 12.75 -6.04 -24.62
C GLU A 56 11.49 -6.20 -23.75
N ALA A 57 10.70 -7.25 -24.05
CA ALA A 57 9.53 -7.58 -23.26
C ALA A 57 9.93 -8.28 -21.95
N VAL A 58 9.37 -7.82 -20.83
CA VAL A 58 9.49 -8.48 -19.53
C VAL A 58 8.15 -9.07 -19.14
N GLN A 59 8.13 -10.35 -18.74
CA GLN A 59 6.91 -11.01 -18.26
C GLN A 59 6.79 -10.90 -16.73
N PHE A 60 5.60 -10.61 -16.25
CA PHE A 60 5.22 -10.69 -14.85
C PHE A 60 3.82 -11.30 -14.72
N ARG A 61 3.66 -12.28 -13.83
CA ARG A 61 2.35 -12.88 -13.55
C ARG A 61 1.80 -12.36 -12.23
N THR A 62 0.61 -11.78 -12.28
CA THR A 62 -0.07 -11.30 -11.06
C THR A 62 -0.36 -12.47 -10.10
N PRO A 63 -0.38 -12.24 -8.79
CA PRO A 63 -0.74 -13.27 -7.81
C PRO A 63 -2.11 -13.89 -8.08
N LYS A 64 -2.30 -15.12 -7.62
CA LYS A 64 -3.64 -15.72 -7.48
C LYS A 64 -4.37 -14.98 -6.37
N GLY A 65 -5.66 -14.67 -6.56
CA GLY A 65 -6.49 -14.11 -5.49
C GLY A 65 -6.39 -14.98 -4.24
N SER A 66 -6.12 -14.35 -3.10
CA SER A 66 -6.08 -15.08 -1.83
C SER A 66 -7.48 -15.55 -1.47
N ASN A 67 -7.82 -16.80 -1.77
CA ASN A 67 -8.90 -17.52 -1.09
C ASN A 67 -8.41 -18.15 0.24
N SER A 68 -7.23 -17.75 0.72
CA SER A 68 -6.69 -18.24 2.00
C SER A 68 -7.25 -17.37 3.15
N PRO A 69 -7.82 -17.96 4.21
CA PRO A 69 -8.23 -17.23 5.42
C PRO A 69 -7.06 -16.58 6.18
N HIS A 70 -5.83 -16.82 5.72
CA HIS A 70 -4.61 -16.36 6.32
C HIS A 70 -3.57 -16.13 5.22
N GLY A 71 -3.49 -14.89 4.73
CA GLY A 71 -2.64 -14.53 3.59
C GLY A 71 -2.39 -13.04 3.56
N SER A 72 -1.69 -12.54 4.59
CA SER A 72 -1.22 -11.17 4.71
C SER A 72 -0.17 -10.86 3.63
N PRO A 73 -0.33 -9.81 2.80
CA PRO A 73 0.68 -8.78 2.74
C PRO A 73 0.47 -7.92 3.99
N THR A 74 1.49 -7.75 4.81
CA THR A 74 1.47 -6.67 5.80
C THR A 74 1.50 -5.36 5.01
N SER A 75 0.33 -4.95 4.52
CA SER A 75 0.00 -3.56 4.25
C SER A 75 0.46 -2.78 5.47
N PRO A 76 1.13 -1.62 5.29
CA PRO A 76 1.56 -0.81 6.41
C PRO A 76 0.32 -0.51 7.23
N LEU A 77 0.18 -1.17 8.39
CA LEU A 77 -0.98 -1.20 9.29
C LEU A 77 -2.00 -0.14 8.88
N ASP A 78 -3.08 -0.57 8.21
CA ASP A 78 -4.11 0.30 7.64
C ASP A 78 -4.25 1.53 8.53
N SER A 79 -3.94 2.73 8.03
CA SER A 79 -3.77 3.90 8.90
C SER A 79 -4.98 4.11 9.82
N ASN A 80 -6.16 3.69 9.36
CA ASN A 80 -7.39 3.67 10.15
C ASN A 80 -7.34 2.66 11.31
N MET A 81 -6.81 1.45 11.11
CA MET A 81 -6.59 0.45 12.17
C MET A 81 -5.50 0.91 13.15
N LEU A 82 -4.41 1.48 12.65
CA LEU A 82 -3.36 2.06 13.49
C LEU A 82 -3.89 3.25 14.33
N LEU A 83 -4.75 4.10 13.76
CA LEU A 83 -5.43 5.17 14.49
C LEU A 83 -6.36 4.61 15.58
N VAL A 84 -7.12 3.55 15.29
CA VAL A 84 -7.97 2.89 16.29
C VAL A 84 -7.15 2.32 17.45
N VAL A 85 -5.99 1.73 17.17
CA VAL A 85 -5.07 1.23 18.21
C VAL A 85 -4.53 2.38 19.06
N ILE A 86 -4.07 3.48 18.45
CA ILE A 86 -3.56 4.64 19.20
C ILE A 86 -4.66 5.25 20.10
N VAL A 87 -5.86 5.45 19.56
CA VAL A 87 -6.98 6.03 20.31
C VAL A 87 -7.40 5.12 21.47
N SER A 88 -7.53 3.81 21.22
CA SER A 88 -7.92 2.85 22.28
C SER A 88 -6.90 2.79 23.41
N VAL A 89 -5.60 2.73 23.11
CA VAL A 89 -4.53 2.75 24.11
C VAL A 89 -4.51 4.08 24.87
N GLY A 90 -4.70 5.21 24.19
CA GLY A 90 -4.80 6.53 24.81
C GLY A 90 -5.96 6.63 25.81
N VAL A 91 -7.15 6.16 25.42
CA VAL A 91 -8.32 6.17 26.32
C VAL A 91 -8.11 5.25 27.52
N ILE A 92 -7.58 4.03 27.31
CA ILE A 92 -7.31 3.07 28.39
C ILE A 92 -6.32 3.65 29.41
N THR A 93 -5.22 4.24 28.94
CA THR A 93 -4.22 4.85 29.83
C THR A 93 -4.79 6.00 30.66
N ILE A 94 -5.60 6.88 30.06
CA ILE A 94 -6.27 7.97 30.78
C ILE A 94 -7.21 7.40 31.86
N VAL A 95 -8.02 6.40 31.54
CA VAL A 95 -8.94 5.78 32.51
C VAL A 95 -8.18 5.16 33.67
N VAL A 96 -7.08 4.44 33.40
CA VAL A 96 -6.24 3.84 34.44
C VAL A 96 -5.63 4.91 35.35
N VAL A 97 -5.10 6.00 34.79
CA VAL A 97 -4.53 7.11 35.57
C VAL A 97 -5.60 7.76 36.46
N VAL A 98 -6.81 7.98 35.96
CA VAL A 98 -7.92 8.53 36.74
C VAL A 98 -8.31 7.57 37.88
N ILE A 99 -8.41 6.27 37.63
CA ILE A 99 -8.72 5.27 38.66
C ILE A 99 -7.63 5.28 39.74
N ILE A 100 -6.36 5.30 39.36
CA ILE A 100 -5.22 5.37 40.30
C ILE A 100 -5.30 6.66 41.10
N ALA A 101 -5.52 7.82 40.47
CA ALA A 101 -5.62 9.10 41.15
C ALA A 101 -6.80 9.14 42.15
N VAL A 102 -7.96 8.59 41.78
CA VAL A 102 -9.12 8.46 42.68
C VAL A 102 -8.78 7.53 43.84
N PHE A 103 -8.08 6.43 43.60
CA PHE A 103 -7.69 5.51 44.67
C PHE A 103 -6.65 6.12 45.62
N CYS A 104 -5.68 6.85 45.09
CA CYS A 104 -4.70 7.61 45.86
C CYS A 104 -5.37 8.71 46.70
N THR A 105 -6.33 9.45 46.13
CA THR A 105 -7.09 10.49 46.85
C THR A 105 -8.03 9.91 47.90
N ARG A 106 -8.66 8.75 47.66
CA ARG A 106 -9.47 8.05 48.67
C ARG A 106 -8.63 7.42 49.78
N ARG A 107 -7.38 7.00 49.50
CA ARG A 107 -6.47 6.48 50.52
C ARG A 107 -5.85 7.58 51.39
N THR A 108 -5.55 8.76 50.84
CA THR A 108 -4.94 9.86 51.63
C THR A 108 -5.92 10.50 52.63
N THR A 109 -7.24 10.47 52.38
CA THR A 109 -8.25 10.89 53.38
C THR A 109 -8.28 9.98 54.62
N SER A 110 -7.66 8.80 54.59
CA SER A 110 -7.54 7.92 55.75
C SER A 110 -6.44 8.35 56.74
N HIS A 111 -5.50 9.20 56.35
CA HIS A 111 -4.35 9.58 57.19
C HIS A 111 -4.50 10.93 57.92
N GLN A 112 -5.61 11.66 57.71
CA GLN A 112 -5.91 12.92 58.45
C GLN A 112 -6.77 12.70 59.71
N LYS A 113 -6.94 11.45 60.17
CA LYS A 113 -7.71 11.14 61.37
C LYS A 113 -6.94 10.23 62.32
N LYS A 114 -5.81 10.72 62.83
CA LYS A 114 -5.32 10.33 64.16
C LYS A 114 -4.39 11.40 64.72
#